data_AF-A0A414SBK9-F1
#
_entry.id   AF-A0A414SBK9-F1
#
_cell.length_a   1.000
_cell.length_b   1.000
_cell.length_c   1.000
_cell.angle_alpha   90.00
_cell.angle_beta   90.00
_cell.angle_gamma   90.00
#
_symmetry.space_group_name_H-M   'P 1'
#
loop_
_entity.id
_entity.type
_entity.pdbx_description
1 polymer ?
#
loop_
_entity_poly.entity_id
_entity_poly.type
_entity_poly.pdbx_seq_one_letter_code
_entity_poly.pdbx_strand_id
1 'polypeptide(L)'
;MIVIYTGSIRRGTTRADVDMGCLQFTVEEVFLSDLDAQEIETRFQRKIHSGEILSDEEQMQFIILPLVHKTKEEMQDCIVRCFEMVKKIDSPEIQRFLLSGLIVFTDKVIRREDSERIKRWIEMTKVGRLFEEEKQKAVQEAIKKEKADKKKALQRASADKERALQKAAAERKQELLDEKISIARKFLMDGIPVDSILKCIDGLDRAEIEALK
;
A
#
# COMPACT_ATOMS: atom_id res chain seq x y z
N MET A 1 30.75 -9.44 19.26
CA MET A 1 30.07 -9.00 18.01
C MET A 1 30.72 -9.74 16.86
N ILE A 2 29.95 -10.34 15.95
CA ILE A 2 30.50 -11.03 14.78
C ILE A 2 30.50 -10.07 13.59
N VAL A 3 31.61 -10.01 12.86
CA VAL A 3 31.76 -9.26 11.62
C VAL A 3 32.07 -10.25 10.51
N ILE A 4 31.22 -10.28 9.48
CA ILE A 4 31.41 -11.13 8.31
C ILE A 4 31.94 -10.27 7.17
N TYR A 5 33.14 -10.60 6.70
CA TYR A 5 33.81 -9.93 5.61
C TYR A 5 33.57 -10.66 4.28
N THR A 6 33.17 -9.92 3.25
CA THR A 6 33.04 -10.43 1.88
C THR A 6 34.38 -10.82 1.28
N GLY A 7 34.37 -11.56 0.18
CA GLY A 7 35.56 -12.13 -0.49
C GLY A 7 36.65 -11.14 -0.88
N SER A 8 36.32 -9.85 -0.97
CA SER A 8 37.26 -8.75 -1.20
C SER A 8 38.26 -8.51 -0.07
N ILE A 9 37.95 -8.92 1.17
CA ILE A 9 38.77 -8.69 2.36
C ILE A 9 39.36 -10.02 2.83
N ARG A 10 40.66 -10.05 3.14
CA ARG A 10 41.37 -11.26 3.55
C ARG A 10 41.68 -11.24 5.04
N ARG A 11 41.81 -12.44 5.62
CA ARG A 11 42.33 -12.59 6.97
C ARG A 11 43.68 -11.88 7.13
N GLY A 12 43.82 -11.10 8.19
CA GLY A 12 45.03 -10.33 8.48
C GLY A 12 45.07 -8.92 7.87
N THR A 13 44.07 -8.51 7.08
CA THR A 13 43.95 -7.11 6.60
C THR A 13 43.06 -6.23 7.49
N THR A 14 42.57 -6.77 8.60
CA THR A 14 41.62 -6.13 9.52
C THR A 14 42.17 -6.16 10.95
N ARG A 15 41.50 -5.46 11.88
CA ARG A 15 41.85 -5.45 13.30
C ARG A 15 40.64 -5.91 14.10
N ALA A 16 40.75 -7.08 14.72
CA ALA A 16 39.72 -7.63 15.60
C ALA A 16 39.59 -6.84 16.90
N ASP A 17 40.69 -6.28 17.39
CA ASP A 17 40.73 -5.48 18.61
C ASP A 17 40.84 -4.00 18.27
N VAL A 18 39.88 -3.23 18.77
CA VAL A 18 39.85 -1.77 18.64
C VAL A 18 39.89 -1.17 20.04
N ASP A 19 41.01 -0.54 20.36
CA ASP A 19 41.21 0.24 21.57
C ASP A 19 40.86 1.71 21.30
N MET A 20 39.87 2.23 22.02
CA MET A 20 39.45 3.64 22.02
C MET A 20 39.69 4.31 23.38
N GLY A 21 40.78 3.93 24.07
CA GLY A 21 41.21 4.50 25.34
C GLY A 21 40.48 3.89 26.54
N CYS A 22 39.30 4.41 26.88
CA CYS A 22 38.51 3.88 28.00
C CYS A 22 37.59 2.70 27.61
N LEU A 23 37.61 2.30 26.33
CA LEU A 23 36.79 1.23 25.77
C LEU A 23 37.64 0.34 24.88
N GLN A 24 37.54 -0.97 25.07
CA GLN A 24 38.15 -1.98 24.22
C GLN A 24 37.03 -2.83 23.59
N PHE A 25 37.02 -2.90 22.27
CA PHE A 25 36.10 -3.74 21.51
C PHE A 25 36.85 -4.89 20.87
N THR A 26 36.37 -6.11 21.07
CA THR A 26 36.84 -7.29 20.35
C THR A 26 35.71 -7.80 19.47
N VAL A 27 36.02 -8.02 18.19
CA VAL A 27 35.10 -8.61 17.21
C VAL A 27 35.55 -10.00 16.81
N GLU A 28 34.57 -10.89 16.65
CA GLU A 28 34.79 -12.19 16.03
C GLU A 28 34.72 -12.01 14.51
N GLU A 29 35.84 -12.29 13.83
CA GLU A 29 35.96 -12.05 12.39
C GLU A 29 35.76 -13.34 11.59
N VAL A 30 34.81 -13.30 10.65
CA VAL A 30 34.57 -14.37 9.69
C VAL A 30 34.89 -13.84 8.29
N PHE A 31 35.73 -14.56 7.55
CA PHE A 31 36.14 -14.17 6.20
C PHE A 31 35.53 -15.12 5.19
N LEU A 32 34.63 -14.63 4.34
CA LEU A 32 34.06 -15.42 3.26
C LEU A 32 35.12 -15.73 2.19
N SER A 33 36.21 -14.96 2.12
CA SER A 33 37.36 -15.25 1.24
C SER A 33 38.03 -16.59 1.52
N ASP A 34 37.83 -17.16 2.71
CA ASP A 34 38.42 -18.43 3.13
C ASP A 34 37.61 -19.63 2.58
N LEU A 35 36.42 -19.38 1.99
CA LEU A 35 35.58 -20.42 1.40
C LEU A 35 36.00 -20.73 -0.04
N ASP A 36 35.99 -22.02 -0.40
CA ASP A 36 36.16 -22.45 -1.79
C ASP A 36 34.82 -22.37 -2.54
N ALA A 37 34.63 -21.25 -3.25
CA ALA A 37 33.41 -21.03 -4.05
C ALA A 37 33.20 -22.12 -5.11
N GLN A 38 34.27 -22.65 -5.73
CA GLN A 38 34.14 -23.63 -6.80
C GLN A 38 33.72 -24.99 -6.25
N GLU A 39 34.31 -25.41 -5.13
CA GLU A 39 33.93 -26.64 -4.45
C GLU A 39 32.46 -26.58 -3.99
N ILE A 40 32.08 -25.47 -3.34
CA ILE A 40 30.71 -25.24 -2.86
C ILE A 40 29.73 -25.23 -4.03
N GLU A 41 30.03 -24.53 -5.12
CA GLU A 41 29.17 -24.47 -6.30
C GLU A 41 29.01 -25.87 -6.93
N THR A 42 30.11 -26.61 -7.09
CA THR A 42 30.09 -27.98 -7.64
C THR A 42 29.27 -28.93 -6.75
N ARG A 43 29.36 -28.78 -5.42
CA ARG A 43 28.56 -29.56 -4.48
C ARG A 43 27.08 -29.26 -4.64
N PHE A 44 26.68 -27.99 -4.70
CA PHE A 44 25.28 -27.61 -4.91
C PHE A 44 24.76 -28.06 -6.26
N GLN A 45 25.57 -27.93 -7.32
CA GLN A 45 25.19 -28.46 -8.63
C GLN A 45 24.89 -29.95 -8.53
N ARG A 46 25.78 -30.77 -7.98
CA ARG A 46 25.53 -32.22 -7.85
C ARG A 46 24.25 -32.52 -7.08
N LYS A 47 24.06 -31.88 -5.93
CA LYS A 47 22.92 -32.10 -5.03
C LYS A 47 21.57 -31.70 -5.65
N ILE A 48 21.55 -30.56 -6.35
CA ILE A 48 20.35 -30.10 -7.06
C ILE A 48 20.06 -31.01 -8.25
N HIS A 49 21.07 -31.48 -8.99
CA HIS A 49 20.85 -32.42 -10.11
C HIS A 49 20.40 -33.81 -9.64
N SER A 50 20.76 -34.25 -8.44
CA SER A 50 20.27 -35.51 -7.84
C SER A 50 18.88 -35.40 -7.22
N GLY A 51 18.27 -34.20 -7.17
CA GLY A 51 16.96 -33.96 -6.57
C GLY A 51 16.98 -33.98 -5.02
N GLU A 52 18.17 -33.87 -4.41
CA GLU A 52 18.30 -33.84 -2.97
C GLU A 52 17.86 -32.49 -2.39
N ILE A 53 17.26 -32.54 -1.19
CA ILE A 53 16.81 -31.34 -0.48
C ILE A 53 18.01 -30.66 0.18
N LEU A 54 18.12 -29.34 0.00
CA LEU A 54 19.12 -28.52 0.70
C LEU A 54 18.69 -28.31 2.16
N SER A 55 19.59 -28.59 3.11
CA SER A 55 19.38 -28.26 4.52
C SER A 55 19.35 -26.75 4.75
N ASP A 56 18.89 -26.31 5.93
CA ASP A 56 18.85 -24.88 6.25
C ASP A 56 20.26 -24.24 6.20
N GLU A 57 21.28 -24.94 6.71
CA GLU A 57 22.68 -24.49 6.62
C GLU A 57 23.16 -24.38 5.17
N GLU A 58 22.80 -25.35 4.32
CA GLU A 58 23.12 -25.34 2.90
C GLU A 58 22.39 -24.22 2.15
N GLN A 59 21.13 -23.96 2.50
CA GLN A 59 20.37 -22.85 1.93
C GLN A 59 21.01 -21.50 2.30
N MET A 60 21.44 -21.34 3.55
CA MET A 60 22.16 -20.13 3.99
C MET A 60 23.51 -20.00 3.29
N GLN A 61 24.27 -21.10 3.16
CA GLN A 61 25.55 -21.10 2.44
C GLN A 61 25.36 -20.78 0.95
N PHE A 62 24.27 -21.26 0.33
CA PHE A 62 23.93 -20.93 -1.05
C PHE A 62 23.65 -19.44 -1.23
N ILE A 63 22.91 -18.82 -0.29
CA ILE A 63 22.58 -17.40 -0.33
C ILE A 63 23.84 -16.53 -0.24
N ILE A 64 24.82 -16.89 0.60
CA ILE A 64 26.06 -16.11 0.76
C ILE A 64 27.13 -16.42 -0.29
N LEU A 65 26.96 -17.49 -1.09
CA LEU A 65 27.95 -17.94 -2.08
C LEU A 65 28.44 -16.82 -3.02
N PRO A 66 27.57 -15.94 -3.57
CA PRO A 66 28.03 -14.82 -4.38
C PRO A 66 29.04 -13.93 -3.66
N LEU A 67 28.89 -13.71 -2.35
CA LEU A 67 29.74 -12.83 -1.56
C LEU A 67 31.16 -13.37 -1.31
N VAL A 68 31.42 -14.63 -1.67
CA VAL A 68 32.77 -15.23 -1.63
C VAL A 68 33.65 -14.67 -2.75
N HIS A 69 33.06 -14.21 -3.84
CA HIS A 69 33.79 -13.62 -4.96
C HIS A 69 34.33 -12.23 -4.64
N LYS A 70 35.39 -11.80 -5.35
CA LYS A 70 36.11 -10.56 -5.04
C LYS A 70 35.55 -9.38 -5.79
N THR A 71 35.28 -9.57 -7.07
CA THR A 71 34.82 -8.51 -7.97
C THR A 71 33.31 -8.54 -8.12
N LYS A 72 32.72 -7.40 -8.46
CA LYS A 72 31.27 -7.32 -8.69
C LYS A 72 30.85 -8.19 -9.88
N GLU A 73 31.71 -8.28 -10.89
CA GLU A 73 31.49 -9.08 -12.10
C GLU A 73 31.43 -10.57 -11.75
N GLU A 74 32.37 -11.08 -10.95
CA GLU A 74 32.36 -12.47 -10.50
C GLU A 74 31.13 -12.78 -9.63
N MET A 75 30.77 -11.86 -8.73
CA MET A 75 29.56 -11.98 -7.93
C MET A 75 28.31 -12.01 -8.82
N GLN A 76 28.23 -11.15 -9.84
CA GLN A 76 27.13 -11.11 -10.80
C GLN A 76 27.01 -12.43 -11.56
N ASP A 77 28.12 -12.94 -12.10
CA ASP A 77 28.13 -14.20 -12.83
C ASP A 77 27.71 -15.37 -11.92
N CYS A 78 28.15 -15.37 -10.66
CA CYS A 78 27.72 -16.33 -9.66
C CYS A 78 26.21 -16.26 -9.42
N ILE A 79 25.64 -15.06 -9.30
CA ILE A 79 24.19 -14.87 -9.09
C ILE A 79 23.39 -15.42 -10.27
N VAL A 80 23.85 -15.20 -11.51
CA VAL A 80 23.21 -15.76 -12.71
C VAL A 80 23.24 -17.29 -12.68
N ARG A 81 24.39 -17.90 -12.33
CA ARG A 81 24.50 -19.37 -12.20
C ARG A 81 23.62 -19.90 -11.06
N CYS A 82 23.60 -19.22 -9.93
CA CYS A 82 22.73 -19.54 -8.80
C CYS A 82 21.25 -19.49 -9.19
N PHE A 83 20.83 -18.47 -9.92
CA PHE A 83 19.47 -18.36 -10.44
C PHE A 83 19.09 -19.57 -11.30
N GLU A 84 19.96 -19.98 -12.22
CA GLU A 84 19.74 -21.15 -13.07
C GLU A 84 19.74 -22.47 -12.28
N MET A 85 20.52 -22.58 -11.20
CA MET A 85 20.46 -23.73 -10.29
C MET A 85 19.14 -23.78 -9.52
N VAL A 86 18.69 -22.65 -8.95
CA VAL A 86 17.48 -22.61 -8.13
C VAL A 86 16.25 -23.02 -8.94
N LYS A 87 16.17 -22.66 -10.22
CA LYS A 87 15.07 -23.07 -11.12
C LYS A 87 14.89 -24.59 -11.24
N LYS A 88 15.94 -25.36 -10.95
CA LYS A 88 15.94 -26.84 -11.02
C LYS A 88 15.54 -27.51 -9.70
N ILE A 89 15.39 -26.75 -8.61
CA ILE A 89 14.98 -27.29 -7.30
C ILE A 89 13.48 -27.59 -7.33
N ASP A 90 13.06 -28.77 -6.89
CA ASP A 90 11.65 -29.18 -6.95
C ASP A 90 10.74 -28.40 -5.98
N SER A 91 11.24 -28.05 -4.79
CA SER A 91 10.47 -27.35 -3.76
C SER A 91 10.27 -25.87 -4.10
N PRO A 92 9.03 -25.40 -4.36
CA PRO A 92 8.77 -23.99 -4.65
C PRO A 92 9.03 -23.07 -3.45
N GLU A 93 8.99 -23.60 -2.23
CA GLU A 93 9.27 -22.86 -1.01
C GLU A 93 10.77 -22.56 -0.88
N ILE A 94 11.61 -23.59 -1.07
CA ILE A 94 13.07 -23.44 -1.10
C ILE A 94 13.48 -22.52 -2.25
N GLN A 95 12.88 -22.68 -3.43
CA GLN A 95 13.13 -21.77 -4.55
C GLN A 95 12.90 -20.31 -4.15
N ARG A 96 11.76 -19.99 -3.54
CA ARG A 96 11.46 -18.61 -3.13
C ARG A 96 12.43 -18.12 -2.07
N PHE A 97 12.75 -18.93 -1.09
CA PHE A 97 13.67 -18.56 -0.02
C PHE A 97 15.04 -18.18 -0.58
N LEU A 98 15.62 -19.05 -1.44
CA LEU A 98 16.91 -18.80 -2.06
C LEU A 98 16.90 -17.59 -2.99
N LEU A 99 15.87 -17.46 -3.85
CA LEU A 99 15.76 -16.29 -4.74
C LEU A 99 15.59 -14.99 -3.97
N SER A 100 14.84 -15.02 -2.87
CA SER A 100 14.69 -13.86 -1.97
C SER A 100 16.00 -13.55 -1.29
N GLY A 101 16.76 -14.54 -0.82
CA GLY A 101 18.10 -14.33 -0.27
C GLY A 101 19.06 -13.71 -1.28
N LEU A 102 19.09 -14.23 -2.51
CA LEU A 102 19.92 -13.67 -3.58
C LEU A 102 19.54 -12.22 -3.90
N ILE A 103 18.25 -11.86 -3.85
CA ILE A 103 17.80 -10.50 -4.17
C ILE A 103 18.19 -9.45 -3.14
N VAL A 104 18.53 -9.83 -1.90
CA VAL A 104 18.97 -8.88 -0.87
C VAL A 104 20.25 -8.15 -1.31
N PHE A 105 21.02 -8.73 -2.23
CA PHE A 105 22.27 -8.15 -2.72
C PHE A 105 22.07 -7.22 -3.94
N THR A 106 20.83 -6.88 -4.33
CA THR A 106 20.56 -6.16 -5.58
C THR A 106 21.12 -4.76 -5.65
N ASP A 107 21.10 -4.02 -4.54
CA ASP A 107 21.43 -2.59 -4.57
C ASP A 107 22.94 -2.32 -4.70
N LYS A 108 23.79 -3.32 -4.38
CA LYS A 108 25.27 -3.17 -4.40
C LYS A 108 25.97 -3.96 -5.49
N VAL A 109 25.37 -5.06 -5.94
CA VAL A 109 26.04 -6.06 -6.79
C VAL A 109 25.21 -6.40 -8.02
N ILE A 110 23.89 -6.60 -7.90
CA ILE A 110 23.10 -7.17 -9.00
C ILE A 110 22.73 -6.14 -10.05
N ARG A 111 22.97 -6.47 -11.32
CA ARG A 111 22.47 -5.68 -12.45
C ARG A 111 20.93 -5.63 -12.46
N ARG A 112 20.38 -4.46 -12.79
CA ARG A 112 18.92 -4.24 -12.78
C ARG A 112 18.15 -5.29 -13.58
N GLU A 113 18.65 -5.66 -14.76
CA GLU A 113 18.03 -6.64 -15.65
C GLU A 113 17.89 -8.02 -14.97
N ASP A 114 18.95 -8.48 -14.28
CA ASP A 114 18.93 -9.76 -13.59
C ASP A 114 18.07 -9.73 -12.31
N SER A 115 18.03 -8.58 -11.61
CA SER A 115 17.06 -8.35 -10.53
C SER A 115 15.63 -8.47 -11.03
N GLU A 116 15.30 -7.83 -12.16
CA GLU A 116 13.97 -7.89 -12.77
C GLU A 116 13.62 -9.31 -13.25
N ARG A 117 14.60 -10.10 -13.70
CA ARG A 117 14.39 -11.52 -14.04
C ARG A 117 14.07 -12.36 -12.81
N ILE A 118 14.81 -12.18 -11.72
CA ILE A 118 14.57 -12.90 -10.45
C ILE A 118 13.20 -12.52 -9.87
N LYS A 119 12.83 -11.23 -9.84
CA LYS A 119 11.52 -10.77 -9.36
C LYS A 119 10.36 -11.38 -10.14
N ARG A 120 10.43 -11.32 -11.48
CA ARG A 120 9.42 -11.92 -12.36
C ARG A 120 9.29 -13.42 -12.12
N TRP A 121 10.40 -14.12 -11.88
CA TRP A 121 10.35 -15.54 -11.56
C TRP A 121 9.60 -15.81 -10.25
N ILE A 122 9.92 -15.05 -9.19
CA ILE A 122 9.22 -15.15 -7.89
C ILE A 122 7.71 -14.92 -8.07
N GLU A 123 7.33 -13.89 -8.82
CA GLU A 123 5.93 -13.55 -9.14
C GLU A 123 5.20 -14.68 -9.88
N MET A 124 5.85 -15.36 -10.84
CA MET A 124 5.25 -16.46 -11.59
C MET A 124 5.05 -17.76 -10.77
N THR A 125 5.72 -17.89 -9.63
CA THR A 125 5.53 -19.06 -8.76
C THR A 125 4.10 -19.13 -8.18
N LYS A 126 3.60 -20.33 -7.87
CA LYS A 126 2.21 -20.52 -7.37
C LYS A 126 1.84 -19.65 -6.15
N VAL A 127 2.76 -19.42 -5.20
CA VAL A 127 2.50 -18.53 -4.06
C VAL A 127 2.76 -17.06 -4.38
N GLY A 128 3.65 -16.74 -5.33
CA GLY A 128 3.74 -15.38 -5.89
C GLY A 128 2.39 -14.94 -6.47
N ARG A 129 1.73 -15.86 -7.20
CA ARG A 129 0.34 -15.67 -7.66
C ARG A 129 -0.66 -15.55 -6.51
N LEU A 130 -0.60 -16.39 -5.47
CA LEU A 130 -1.50 -16.27 -4.32
C LEU A 130 -1.38 -14.92 -3.61
N PHE A 131 -0.16 -14.41 -3.39
CA PHE A 131 0.04 -13.09 -2.78
C PHE A 131 -0.45 -11.95 -3.68
N GLU A 132 -0.19 -12.03 -4.99
CA GLU A 132 -0.69 -11.02 -5.94
C GLU A 132 -2.22 -11.05 -6.04
N GLU A 133 -2.84 -12.23 -6.00
CA GLU A 133 -4.29 -12.40 -5.95
C GLU A 133 -4.90 -11.83 -4.66
N GLU A 134 -4.27 -12.04 -3.50
CA GLU A 134 -4.70 -11.44 -2.23
C GLU A 134 -4.60 -9.92 -2.25
N LYS A 135 -3.49 -9.38 -2.78
CA LYS A 135 -3.30 -7.94 -2.96
C LYS A 135 -4.35 -7.35 -3.90
N GLN A 136 -4.64 -8.01 -5.02
CA GLN A 136 -5.69 -7.58 -5.94
C GLN A 136 -7.07 -7.62 -5.29
N LYS A 137 -7.39 -8.65 -4.50
CA LYS A 137 -8.65 -8.72 -3.73
C LYS A 137 -8.76 -7.56 -2.73
N ALA A 138 -7.70 -7.27 -1.97
CA ALA A 138 -7.68 -6.16 -1.02
C ALA A 138 -7.90 -4.80 -1.71
N VAL A 139 -7.26 -4.58 -2.86
CA VAL A 139 -7.46 -3.36 -3.67
C VAL A 139 -8.89 -3.28 -4.19
N GLN A 140 -9.46 -4.38 -4.70
CA GLN A 140 -10.85 -4.40 -5.16
C GLN A 140 -11.85 -4.12 -4.02
N GLU A 141 -11.62 -4.67 -2.83
CA GLU A 141 -12.44 -4.40 -1.66
C GLU A 141 -12.35 -2.93 -1.22
N ALA A 142 -11.15 -2.35 -1.25
CA ALA A 142 -10.95 -0.92 -0.95
C ALA A 142 -11.73 -0.04 -1.94
N ILE A 143 -11.65 -0.33 -3.24
CA ILE A 143 -12.40 0.39 -4.29
C ILE A 143 -13.91 0.22 -4.09
N LYS A 144 -14.38 -0.98 -3.74
CA LYS A 144 -15.81 -1.22 -3.47
C LYS A 144 -16.30 -0.42 -2.27
N LYS A 145 -15.54 -0.37 -1.18
CA LYS A 145 -15.85 0.45 0.01
C LYS A 145 -15.88 1.93 -0.35
N GLU A 146 -14.86 2.43 -1.05
CA GLU A 146 -14.79 3.84 -1.46
C GLU A 146 -15.98 4.24 -2.36
N LYS A 147 -16.36 3.38 -3.32
CA LYS A 147 -17.54 3.61 -4.17
C LYS A 147 -18.84 3.62 -3.36
N ALA A 148 -18.99 2.72 -2.39
CA ALA A 148 -20.16 2.66 -1.52
C ALA A 148 -20.26 3.92 -0.65
N ASP A 149 -19.14 4.40 -0.11
CA ASP A 149 -19.09 5.60 0.73
C ASP A 149 -19.35 6.87 -0.09
N LYS A 150 -18.78 6.98 -1.30
CA LYS A 150 -19.11 8.06 -2.25
C LYS A 150 -20.59 8.07 -2.62
N LYS A 151 -21.20 6.90 -2.86
CA LYS A 151 -22.64 6.81 -3.17
C LYS A 151 -23.49 7.26 -1.98
N LYS A 152 -23.16 6.84 -0.75
CA LYS A 152 -23.84 7.28 0.47
C LYS A 152 -23.68 8.78 0.70
N ALA A 153 -22.49 9.32 0.50
CA ALA A 153 -22.23 10.76 0.62
C ALA A 153 -23.04 11.57 -0.40
N LEU A 154 -23.12 11.09 -1.65
CA LEU A 154 -23.90 11.74 -2.69
C LEU A 154 -25.41 11.72 -2.39
N GLN A 155 -25.92 10.58 -1.88
CA GLN A 155 -27.34 10.46 -1.47
C GLN A 155 -27.69 11.37 -0.28
N ARG A 156 -26.78 11.51 0.70
CA ARG A 156 -26.96 12.45 1.81
C ARG A 156 -26.96 13.89 1.31
N ALA A 157 -25.98 14.26 0.48
CA ALA A 157 -25.90 15.59 -0.11
C ALA A 157 -27.14 15.94 -0.96
N SER A 158 -27.70 14.98 -1.72
CA SER A 158 -28.94 15.21 -2.47
C SER A 158 -30.14 15.40 -1.55
N ALA A 159 -30.27 14.59 -0.49
CA ALA A 159 -31.37 14.69 0.46
C ALA A 159 -31.30 16.00 1.27
N ASP A 160 -30.10 16.43 1.67
CA ASP A 160 -29.88 17.69 2.37
C ASP A 160 -30.20 18.89 1.47
N LYS A 161 -29.82 18.83 0.19
CA LYS A 161 -30.16 19.86 -0.80
C LYS A 161 -31.68 19.95 -1.01
N GLU A 162 -32.38 18.82 -1.12
CA GLU A 162 -33.83 18.78 -1.29
C GLU A 162 -34.57 19.33 -0.06
N ARG A 163 -34.13 18.97 1.15
CA ARG A 163 -34.65 19.54 2.40
C ARG A 163 -34.44 21.04 2.49
N ALA A 164 -33.26 21.54 2.11
CA ALA A 164 -32.98 22.97 2.09
C ALA A 164 -33.88 23.72 1.10
N LEU A 165 -34.11 23.16 -0.09
CA LEU A 165 -35.04 23.70 -1.08
C LEU A 165 -36.49 23.75 -0.58
N GLN A 166 -36.96 22.67 0.06
CA GLN A 166 -38.31 22.63 0.64
C GLN A 166 -38.48 23.65 1.77
N LYS A 167 -37.47 23.77 2.64
CA LYS A 167 -37.49 24.75 3.74
C LYS A 167 -37.52 26.19 3.21
N ALA A 168 -36.65 26.51 2.25
CA ALA A 168 -36.63 27.84 1.62
C ALA A 168 -37.95 28.16 0.89
N ALA A 169 -38.57 27.16 0.24
CA ALA A 169 -39.88 27.34 -0.39
C ALA A 169 -41.00 27.56 0.62
N ALA A 170 -40.95 26.91 1.79
CA ALA A 170 -41.92 27.11 2.87
C ALA A 170 -41.75 28.49 3.52
N GLU A 171 -40.53 28.90 3.82
CA GLU A 171 -40.21 30.23 4.37
C GLU A 171 -40.69 31.34 3.43
N ARG A 172 -40.42 31.23 2.13
CA ARG A 172 -40.89 32.21 1.15
C ARG A 172 -42.42 32.27 1.01
N LYS A 173 -43.11 31.13 1.17
CA LYS A 173 -44.58 31.12 1.20
C LYS A 173 -45.11 31.81 2.46
N GLN A 174 -44.46 31.61 3.60
CA GLN A 174 -44.83 32.25 4.86
C GLN A 174 -44.61 33.77 4.79
N GLU A 175 -43.47 34.24 4.28
CA GLU A 175 -43.19 35.67 4.09
C GLU A 175 -44.25 36.35 3.20
N LEU A 176 -44.65 35.70 2.10
CA LEU A 176 -45.72 36.17 1.22
C LEU A 176 -47.07 36.24 1.94
N LEU A 177 -47.36 35.29 2.82
CA LEU A 177 -48.58 35.29 3.62
C LEU A 177 -48.57 36.44 4.64
N ASP A 178 -47.45 36.62 5.34
CA ASP A 178 -47.26 37.68 6.33
C ASP A 178 -47.36 39.08 5.68
N GLU A 179 -46.82 39.25 4.47
CA GLU A 179 -46.95 40.48 3.69
C GLU A 179 -48.42 40.76 3.30
N LYS A 180 -49.15 39.74 2.85
CA LYS A 180 -50.59 39.85 2.57
C LYS A 180 -51.40 40.22 3.82
N ILE A 181 -51.10 39.62 4.97
CA ILE A 181 -51.72 39.94 6.26
C ILE A 181 -51.47 41.40 6.64
N SER A 182 -50.22 41.88 6.47
CA SER A 182 -49.85 43.27 6.75
C SER A 182 -50.61 44.27 5.87
N ILE A 183 -50.75 43.98 4.57
CA ILE A 183 -51.53 44.80 3.63
C ILE A 183 -53.01 44.81 4.02
N ALA A 184 -53.59 43.63 4.32
CA ALA A 184 -54.99 43.52 4.74
C ALA A 184 -55.27 44.35 6.01
N ARG A 185 -54.35 44.32 6.99
CA ARG A 185 -54.44 45.13 8.21
C ARG A 185 -54.41 46.63 7.94
N LYS A 186 -53.55 47.10 7.02
CA LYS A 186 -53.53 48.52 6.61
C LYS A 186 -54.85 48.94 5.97
N PHE A 187 -55.38 48.14 5.04
CA PHE A 187 -56.67 48.43 4.41
C PHE A 187 -57.84 48.49 5.40
N LEU A 188 -57.82 47.66 6.45
CA LEU A 188 -58.79 47.76 7.55
C LEU A 188 -58.64 49.08 8.32
N MET A 189 -57.41 49.54 8.59
CA MET A 189 -57.16 50.82 9.25
C MET A 189 -57.61 52.02 8.41
N ASP A 190 -57.49 51.92 7.08
CA ASP A 190 -57.93 52.94 6.12
C ASP A 190 -59.47 52.93 5.91
N GLY A 191 -60.21 52.06 6.62
CA GLY A 191 -61.67 52.01 6.59
C GLY A 191 -62.28 51.23 5.42
N ILE A 192 -61.49 50.41 4.72
CA ILE A 192 -61.95 49.60 3.59
C ILE A 192 -62.78 48.40 4.12
N PRO A 193 -63.99 48.15 3.58
CA PRO A 193 -64.81 47.02 3.99
C PRO A 193 -64.17 45.66 3.69
N VAL A 194 -64.38 44.69 4.59
CA VAL A 194 -63.84 43.31 4.50
C VAL A 194 -64.16 42.64 3.15
N ASP A 195 -65.36 42.85 2.61
CA ASP A 195 -65.78 42.27 1.33
C ASP A 195 -65.00 42.83 0.11
N SER A 196 -64.46 44.05 0.21
CA SER A 196 -63.58 44.62 -0.81
C SER A 196 -62.15 44.10 -0.69
N ILE A 197 -61.66 43.86 0.53
CA ILE A 197 -60.33 43.29 0.79
C ILE A 197 -60.25 41.84 0.28
N LEU A 198 -61.30 41.04 0.52
CA LEU A 198 -61.42 39.66 0.03
C LEU A 198 -61.38 39.53 -1.50
N LYS A 199 -61.77 40.59 -2.23
CA LYS A 199 -61.71 40.62 -3.70
C LYS A 199 -60.33 41.01 -4.23
N CYS A 200 -59.47 41.58 -3.39
CA CYS A 200 -58.16 42.11 -3.79
C CYS A 200 -56.98 41.29 -3.26
N ILE A 201 -57.18 40.51 -2.19
CA ILE A 201 -56.13 39.71 -1.56
C ILE A 201 -56.56 38.24 -1.56
N ASP A 202 -56.00 37.47 -2.50
CA ASP A 202 -56.28 36.04 -2.60
C ASP A 202 -55.53 35.25 -1.52
N GLY A 203 -56.16 34.23 -0.96
CA GLY A 203 -55.54 33.28 -0.01
C GLY A 203 -55.64 33.65 1.47
N LEU A 204 -56.46 34.65 1.82
CA LEU A 204 -56.95 34.90 3.17
C LEU A 204 -58.46 34.65 3.21
N ASP A 205 -58.96 34.03 4.27
CA ASP A 205 -60.39 33.82 4.46
C ASP A 205 -61.05 35.00 5.22
N ARG A 206 -62.39 35.01 5.25
CA ARG A 206 -63.15 36.08 5.90
C ARG A 206 -62.88 36.12 7.41
N ALA A 207 -62.71 34.97 8.06
CA ALA A 207 -62.49 34.87 9.50
C ALA A 207 -61.09 35.38 9.87
N GLU A 208 -60.09 35.10 9.04
CA GLU A 208 -58.71 35.58 9.16
C GLU A 208 -58.66 37.11 9.05
N ILE A 209 -59.37 37.71 8.10
CA ILE A 209 -59.41 39.18 7.95
C ILE A 209 -60.19 39.85 9.09
N GLU A 210 -61.29 39.25 9.55
CA GLU A 210 -62.07 39.77 10.68
C GLU A 210 -61.30 39.68 12.01
N ALA A 211 -60.43 38.67 12.17
CA ALA A 211 -59.55 38.52 13.33
C ALA A 211 -58.38 39.52 13.35
N LEU A 212 -58.13 40.27 12.26
CA LEU A 212 -57.08 41.29 12.17
C LEU A 212 -57.51 42.69 12.64
N LYS A 213 -58.81 42.90 12.90
CA LYS A 213 -59.39 44.13 13.49
C LYS A 213 -58.93 44.33 14.94
#